data_AF-A0ABD2TQF0-F1
#
_entry.id   AF-A0ABD2TQF0-F1
#
_cell.length_a   1.000
_cell.length_b   1.000
_cell.length_c   1.000
_cell.angle_alpha   90.00
_cell.angle_beta   90.00
_cell.angle_gamma   90.00
#
_symmetry.space_group_name_H-M   'P 1'
#
loop_
_entity.id
_entity.type
_entity.pdbx_description
1 polymer ?
#
loop_
_entity_poly.entity_id
_entity_poly.type
_entity_poly.pdbx_seq_one_letter_code
_entity_poly.pdbx_strand_id
1 'polypeptide(L)'
;MGLFNISLLLTCLMVLAIFHSCDAQNSPQDYLAVHNDARAQVGVGPMSWDAGLASRAQNYANSRTGDCNLIHSGAGENLAKGSGDFTGRSQTTTMVPTNVQADKCADTILK
;
A
#
# COMPACT_ATOMS: atom_id res chain seq x y z
N MET A 1 -18.58 26.87 -31.62
CA MET A 1 -18.17 25.45 -31.74
C MET A 1 -16.85 25.13 -31.04
N GLY A 2 -15.85 26.01 -31.04
CA GLY A 2 -14.56 25.75 -30.35
C GLY A 2 -14.64 25.66 -28.81
N LEU A 3 -15.47 26.48 -28.17
CA LEU A 3 -15.58 26.52 -26.69
C LEU A 3 -16.16 25.23 -26.08
N PHE A 4 -17.13 24.59 -26.75
CA PHE A 4 -17.69 23.31 -26.33
C PHE A 4 -16.68 22.17 -26.43
N ASN A 5 -15.85 22.15 -27.46
CA ASN A 5 -14.79 21.15 -27.63
C ASN A 5 -13.69 21.30 -26.58
N ILE A 6 -13.32 22.53 -26.21
CA ILE A 6 -12.35 22.81 -25.14
C ILE A 6 -12.91 22.38 -23.78
N SER A 7 -14.18 22.68 -23.51
CA SER A 7 -14.86 22.26 -22.26
C SER A 7 -14.94 20.74 -22.13
N LEU A 8 -15.20 20.03 -23.24
CA LEU A 8 -15.22 18.57 -23.27
C LEU A 8 -13.83 17.95 -23.07
N LEU A 9 -12.78 18.55 -23.64
CA LEU A 9 -11.39 18.10 -23.42
C LEU A 9 -10.96 18.28 -21.97
N LEU A 10 -11.26 19.43 -21.36
CA LEU A 10 -10.91 19.70 -19.95
C LEU A 10 -11.64 18.75 -18.99
N THR A 11 -12.92 18.49 -19.22
CA THR A 11 -13.67 17.53 -18.40
C THR A 11 -13.12 16.10 -18.54
N CYS A 12 -12.75 15.69 -19.76
CA CYS A 12 -12.11 14.39 -19.99
C CYS A 12 -10.77 14.28 -19.24
N LEU A 13 -9.90 15.29 -19.33
CA LEU A 13 -8.61 15.31 -18.62
C LEU A 13 -8.74 15.23 -17.10
N MET A 14 -9.74 15.91 -16.52
CA MET A 14 -10.04 15.85 -15.09
C MET A 14 -10.47 14.44 -14.67
N VAL A 15 -11.32 13.79 -15.46
CA VAL A 15 -11.76 12.40 -15.22
C VAL A 15 -10.57 11.44 -15.30
N LEU A 16 -9.70 11.55 -16.32
CA LEU A 16 -8.49 10.74 -16.42
C LEU A 16 -7.54 10.95 -15.23
N ALA A 17 -7.33 12.18 -14.76
CA ALA A 17 -6.45 12.46 -13.62
C ALA A 17 -6.96 11.84 -12.30
N ILE A 18 -8.28 11.80 -12.10
CA ILE A 18 -8.91 11.16 -10.93
C ILE A 18 -8.68 9.64 -10.95
N PHE A 19 -8.77 9.00 -12.13
CA PHE A 19 -8.50 7.56 -12.28
C PHE A 19 -7.03 7.19 -12.06
N HIS A 20 -6.07 8.08 -12.31
CA HIS A 20 -4.63 7.82 -12.08
C HIS A 20 -4.20 7.90 -10.60
N SER A 21 -5.06 8.38 -9.70
CA SER A 21 -4.71 8.59 -8.29
C SER A 21 -4.87 7.34 -7.40
N CYS A 22 -5.30 6.22 -7.98
CA CYS A 22 -5.64 4.99 -7.24
C CYS A 22 -4.42 4.13 -6.84
N ASP A 23 -3.32 4.16 -7.62
CA ASP A 23 -2.22 3.19 -7.45
C ASP A 23 -0.90 3.79 -6.94
N ALA A 24 -0.78 5.13 -6.89
CA ALA A 24 0.48 5.80 -6.56
C ALA A 24 0.89 5.72 -5.07
N GLN A 25 -0.01 5.28 -4.17
CA GLN A 25 0.21 5.30 -2.72
C GLN A 25 0.79 3.98 -2.15
N ASN A 26 1.12 3.02 -3.03
CA ASN A 26 1.69 1.72 -2.68
C ASN A 26 3.07 1.52 -3.33
N SER A 27 3.83 2.60 -3.54
CA SER A 27 5.17 2.50 -4.11
C SER A 27 6.13 1.81 -3.13
N PRO A 28 7.18 1.11 -3.62
CA PRO A 28 8.25 0.59 -2.77
C PRO A 28 8.82 1.60 -1.76
N GLN A 29 8.94 2.86 -2.19
CA GLN A 29 9.49 3.94 -1.38
C GLN A 29 8.58 4.30 -0.20
N ASP A 30 7.26 4.19 -0.34
CA ASP A 30 6.33 4.49 0.76
C ASP A 30 6.47 3.50 1.91
N TYR A 31 6.69 2.21 1.61
CA TYR A 31 6.95 1.20 2.63
C TYR A 31 8.33 1.37 3.26
N LEU A 32 9.37 1.61 2.45
CA LEU A 32 10.74 1.78 2.94
C LEU A 32 10.91 3.01 3.81
N ALA A 33 10.31 4.15 3.43
CA ALA A 33 10.48 5.40 4.15
C ALA A 33 10.03 5.27 5.61
N VAL A 34 8.82 4.76 5.85
CA VAL A 34 8.27 4.62 7.21
C VAL A 34 9.12 3.68 8.06
N HIS A 35 9.60 2.57 7.50
CA HIS A 35 10.44 1.63 8.23
C HIS A 35 11.84 2.18 8.51
N ASN A 36 12.45 2.86 7.54
CA ASN A 36 13.77 3.46 7.71
C ASN A 36 13.72 4.62 8.72
N ASP A 37 12.65 5.40 8.76
CA ASP A 37 12.43 6.42 9.77
C ASP A 37 12.32 5.81 11.18
N ALA A 38 11.54 4.73 11.33
CA ALA A 38 11.42 4.02 12.60
C ALA A 38 12.75 3.40 13.05
N ARG A 39 13.51 2.80 12.14
CA ARG A 39 14.85 2.22 12.42
C ARG A 39 15.85 3.29 12.82
N ALA A 40 15.84 4.44 12.15
CA ALA A 40 16.71 5.57 12.48
C ALA A 40 16.44 6.11 13.90
N GLN A 41 15.18 6.16 14.34
CA GLN A 41 14.81 6.60 15.70
C GLN A 41 15.41 5.73 16.81
N VAL A 42 15.70 4.46 16.52
CA VAL A 42 16.30 3.50 17.47
C VAL A 42 17.76 3.18 17.14
N GLY A 43 18.41 3.95 16.26
CA GLY A 43 19.83 3.79 15.92
C GLY A 43 20.16 2.55 15.09
N VAL A 44 19.18 1.97 14.40
CA VAL A 44 19.34 0.81 13.52
C VAL A 44 19.51 1.28 12.07
N GLY A 45 20.45 0.69 11.33
CA GLY A 45 20.72 1.06 9.93
C GLY A 45 19.54 0.81 8.98
N PRO A 46 19.45 1.50 7.83
CA PRO A 46 18.31 1.39 6.91
C PRO A 46 18.26 0.04 6.19
N MET A 47 17.08 -0.30 5.67
CA MET A 47 16.81 -1.42 4.77
C MET A 47 16.61 -0.96 3.32
N SER A 48 16.82 -1.88 2.39
CA SER A 48 16.61 -1.70 0.96
C SER A 48 15.46 -2.56 0.45
N TRP A 49 14.86 -2.17 -0.67
CA TRP A 49 13.77 -2.92 -1.28
C TRP A 49 14.30 -4.20 -1.93
N ASP A 50 13.61 -5.31 -1.72
CA ASP A 50 13.83 -6.57 -2.44
C ASP A 50 12.58 -6.91 -3.24
N ALA A 51 12.70 -6.90 -4.58
CA ALA A 51 11.58 -7.15 -5.47
C ALA A 51 11.03 -8.59 -5.36
N GLY A 52 11.88 -9.56 -5.00
CA GLY A 52 11.48 -10.95 -4.79
C GLY A 52 10.67 -11.13 -3.49
N LEU A 53 11.02 -10.41 -2.42
CA LEU A 53 10.22 -10.37 -1.19
C LEU A 53 8.89 -9.66 -1.43
N ALA A 54 8.90 -8.54 -2.13
CA ALA A 54 7.68 -7.81 -2.48
C ALA A 54 6.70 -8.67 -3.29
N SER A 55 7.20 -9.42 -4.28
CA SER A 55 6.36 -10.33 -5.06
C SER A 55 5.78 -11.46 -4.20
N ARG A 56 6.55 -12.01 -3.26
CA ARG A 56 6.06 -13.03 -2.33
C ARG A 56 4.98 -12.48 -1.40
N ALA A 57 5.19 -11.28 -0.85
CA ALA A 57 4.21 -10.61 0.02
C ALA A 57 2.90 -10.33 -0.72
N GLN A 58 2.99 -9.82 -1.97
CA GLN A 58 1.81 -9.60 -2.80
C GLN A 58 1.06 -10.90 -3.11
N ASN A 59 1.78 -11.98 -3.44
CA ASN A 59 1.16 -13.29 -3.70
C ASN A 59 0.46 -13.83 -2.44
N TYR A 60 1.07 -13.65 -1.27
CA TYR A 60 0.47 -14.04 0.00
C TYR A 60 -0.80 -13.24 0.29
N ALA A 61 -0.74 -11.91 0.22
CA ALA A 61 -1.90 -11.04 0.36
C ALA A 61 -3.04 -11.43 -0.59
N ASN A 62 -2.73 -11.70 -1.87
CA ASN A 62 -3.70 -12.17 -2.86
C ASN A 62 -4.37 -13.48 -2.45
N SER A 63 -3.61 -14.43 -1.89
CA SER A 63 -4.14 -15.72 -1.41
C SER A 63 -5.10 -15.59 -0.21
N ARG A 64 -5.03 -14.47 0.52
CA ARG A 64 -5.83 -14.19 1.71
C ARG A 64 -7.01 -13.25 1.43
N THR A 65 -7.19 -12.77 0.21
CA THR A 65 -8.29 -11.85 -0.15
C THR A 65 -9.69 -12.39 0.15
N GLY A 66 -9.87 -13.70 0.11
CA GLY A 66 -11.18 -14.34 0.38
C GLY A 66 -11.65 -14.27 1.84
N ASP A 67 -10.73 -14.18 2.81
CA ASP A 67 -11.08 -14.13 4.25
C ASP A 67 -10.46 -12.94 5.02
N CYS A 68 -9.43 -12.32 4.45
CA CYS A 68 -8.64 -11.23 5.00
C CYS A 68 -8.19 -11.45 6.46
N ASN A 69 -8.00 -12.70 6.88
CA ASN A 69 -7.51 -12.99 8.22
C ASN A 69 -6.00 -12.74 8.30
N LEU A 70 -5.57 -12.14 9.41
CA LEU A 70 -4.16 -11.84 9.73
C LEU A 70 -3.44 -13.10 10.21
N ILE A 71 -3.30 -14.08 9.32
CA ILE A 71 -2.57 -15.32 9.58
C ILE A 71 -1.16 -15.15 9.02
N HIS A 72 -0.14 -15.39 9.83
CA HIS A 72 1.23 -15.24 9.39
C HIS A 72 1.70 -16.38 8.50
N SER A 73 2.45 -16.07 7.43
CA SER A 73 3.12 -17.06 6.58
C SER A 73 4.45 -17.54 7.18
N GLY A 74 5.04 -16.75 8.09
CA GLY A 74 6.31 -17.07 8.75
C GLY A 74 6.81 -15.96 9.68
N ALA A 75 8.07 -16.06 10.11
CA ALA A 75 8.71 -15.06 10.96
C ALA A 75 9.22 -13.85 10.14
N GLY A 76 9.12 -12.65 10.72
CA GLY A 76 9.59 -11.40 10.08
C GLY A 76 8.59 -10.78 9.10
N GLU A 77 7.32 -11.11 9.22
CA GLU A 77 6.23 -10.60 8.37
C GLU A 77 5.34 -9.66 9.17
N ASN A 78 4.91 -8.56 8.56
CA ASN A 78 3.91 -7.66 9.13
C ASN A 78 2.67 -7.63 8.23
N LEU A 79 1.52 -7.98 8.80
CA LEU A 79 0.24 -8.03 8.12
C LEU A 79 -0.64 -6.85 8.51
N ALA A 80 -1.37 -6.31 7.53
CA ALA A 80 -2.30 -5.22 7.76
C ALA A 80 -3.61 -5.45 7.00
N LYS A 81 -4.73 -5.13 7.64
CA LYS A 81 -6.06 -5.10 7.02
C LYS A 81 -6.79 -3.82 7.42
N GLY A 82 -7.63 -3.31 6.54
CA GLY A 82 -8.46 -2.14 6.82
C GLY A 82 -9.51 -1.90 5.74
N SER A 83 -10.35 -0.90 5.98
CA SER A 83 -11.36 -0.39 5.03
C SER A 83 -10.92 0.91 4.37
N GLY A 84 -11.47 1.24 3.20
CA GLY A 84 -11.36 2.58 2.59
C GLY A 84 -9.99 2.85 1.93
N ASP A 85 -9.44 4.04 2.15
CA ASP A 85 -8.12 4.46 1.62
C ASP A 85 -6.99 3.79 2.41
N PHE A 86 -6.82 2.49 2.17
CA PHE A 86 -5.80 1.66 2.77
C PHE A 86 -4.55 1.62 1.89
N THR A 87 -3.54 2.40 2.27
CA THR A 87 -2.30 2.62 1.50
C THR A 87 -1.08 2.10 2.24
N GLY A 88 0.02 1.84 1.54
CA GLY A 88 1.25 1.32 2.14
C GLY A 88 1.78 2.20 3.28
N ARG A 89 1.68 3.53 3.15
CA ARG A 89 2.03 4.47 4.22
C ARG A 89 1.11 4.35 5.45
N SER A 90 -0.19 4.20 5.23
CA SER A 90 -1.16 4.02 6.33
C SER A 90 -0.98 2.66 7.03
N GLN A 91 -0.69 1.61 6.26
CA GLN A 91 -0.42 0.25 6.74
C GLN A 91 0.80 0.18 7.64
N THR A 92 1.92 0.73 7.18
CA THR A 92 3.21 0.72 7.90
C THR A 92 3.18 1.52 9.21
N THR A 93 2.30 2.51 9.30
CA THR A 93 2.07 3.26 10.54
C THR A 93 1.17 2.50 11.54
N THR A 94 0.39 1.52 11.08
CA THR A 94 -0.67 0.84 11.87
C THR A 94 -0.34 -0.64 12.17
N MET A 95 0.93 -1.02 12.15
CA MET A 95 1.33 -2.41 12.38
C MET A 95 1.01 -2.85 13.83
N VAL A 96 -0.13 -3.58 13.95
CA VAL A 96 -0.80 -4.27 15.09
C VAL A 96 -1.64 -3.39 16.06
N PRO A 97 -2.90 -3.71 16.45
CA PRO A 97 -4.06 -4.31 15.77
C PRO A 97 -5.34 -3.45 15.95
N THR A 98 -5.80 -2.71 14.95
CA THR A 98 -7.17 -2.15 14.98
C THR A 98 -8.02 -2.83 13.93
N ASN A 99 -8.99 -3.61 14.42
CA ASN A 99 -9.97 -4.32 13.63
C ASN A 99 -10.83 -3.29 12.92
N VAL A 100 -10.61 -3.08 11.62
CA VAL A 100 -11.53 -2.32 10.78
C VAL A 100 -11.91 -3.19 9.58
N GLN A 101 -13.22 -3.23 9.33
CA GLN A 101 -13.96 -4.07 8.37
C GLN A 101 -13.33 -4.09 6.95
N ALA A 102 -13.57 -5.17 6.22
CA ALA A 102 -12.81 -5.58 5.03
C ALA A 102 -13.13 -4.80 3.75
N ASP A 103 -12.08 -4.55 2.95
CA ASP A 103 -12.09 -4.45 1.47
C ASP A 103 -10.65 -4.49 0.86
N LYS A 104 -9.59 -4.30 1.67
CA LYS A 104 -8.18 -4.37 1.21
C LYS A 104 -7.29 -5.14 2.21
N CYS A 105 -6.60 -6.18 1.72
CA CYS A 105 -5.62 -6.96 2.49
C CYS A 105 -4.21 -6.65 1.96
N ALA A 106 -3.27 -6.33 2.84
CA ALA A 106 -1.89 -6.07 2.44
C ALA A 106 -0.91 -6.75 3.40
N ASP A 107 0.16 -7.25 2.79
CA ASP A 107 1.26 -7.90 3.47
C ASP A 107 2.55 -7.16 3.07
N THR A 108 3.40 -6.88 4.04
CA THR A 108 4.77 -6.41 3.78
C THR A 108 5.74 -7.35 4.49
N ILE A 109 6.48 -8.13 3.69
CA ILE A 109 7.60 -8.93 4.18
C ILE A 109 8.85 -8.06 4.15
N LEU A 110 9.36 -7.67 5.32
CA LEU A 110 10.59 -6.91 5.46
C LEU A 110 11.56 -7.69 6.33
N LYS A 111 12.70 -8.08 5.73
CA LYS A 111 13.86 -8.57 6.48
C LYS A 111 14.84 -7.43 6.69
#